data_AF-A0A530ALA4-F1
#
_entry.id   AF-A0A530ALA4-F1
#
_cell.length_a   1.000
_cell.length_b   1.000
_cell.length_c   1.000
_cell.angle_alpha   90.00
_cell.angle_beta   90.00
_cell.angle_gamma   90.00
#
_symmetry.space_group_name_H-M   'P 1'
#
loop_
_entity.id
_entity.type
_entity.pdbx_description
1 polymer ?
#
loop_
_entity_poly.entity_id
_entity_poly.type
_entity_poly.pdbx_seq_one_letter_code
_entity_poly.pdbx_strand_id
1 'polypeptide(L)'
;MRIFQEIKNMSHDYCVPPKRRTEIEILAAAWREALRIPTTCQAPDMIGVLENEMPRLFGDFALVVKDDYQMDGAEGYTEFDPPCVVLSATSYQSAANFEGRGRWTAAHELGHLVLHKSAVPLDRAPIRY
;
A
#
# COMPACT_ATOMS: atom_id res chain seq x y z
N MET A 1 -4.53 12.97 37.93
CA MET A 1 -4.32 14.02 36.92
C MET A 1 -4.13 13.31 35.59
N ARG A 2 -5.14 13.34 34.70
CA ARG A 2 -5.13 12.63 33.41
C ARG A 2 -4.27 13.42 32.42
N ILE A 3 -3.23 12.80 31.87
CA ILE A 3 -2.54 13.31 30.68
C ILE A 3 -3.07 12.45 29.53
N PHE A 4 -4.02 13.01 28.78
CA PHE A 4 -4.46 12.44 27.51
C PHE A 4 -3.32 12.65 26.51
N GLN A 5 -2.69 11.55 26.08
CA GLN A 5 -1.87 11.55 24.87
C GLN A 5 -2.80 11.73 23.67
N GLU A 6 -2.55 12.79 22.92
CA GLU A 6 -3.18 13.09 21.63
C GLU A 6 -2.75 12.02 20.62
N ILE A 7 -3.66 11.09 20.32
CA ILE A 7 -3.46 10.07 19.28
C ILE A 7 -3.61 10.77 17.92
N LYS A 8 -2.50 11.00 17.23
CA LYS A 8 -2.49 11.48 15.84
C LYS A 8 -2.87 10.32 14.92
N ASN A 9 -4.08 10.35 14.37
CA ASN A 9 -4.47 9.52 13.22
C ASN A 9 -3.44 9.72 12.08
N MET A 10 -2.71 8.67 11.72
CA MET A 10 -1.72 8.66 10.63
C MET A 10 -2.29 8.03 9.35
N SER A 11 -3.40 8.55 8.83
CA SER A 11 -3.72 8.34 7.41
C SER A 11 -2.80 9.25 6.58
N HIS A 12 -1.83 8.66 5.89
CA HIS A 12 -0.89 9.41 5.05
C HIS A 12 -1.56 9.71 3.71
N ASP A 13 -2.26 10.84 3.63
CA ASP A 13 -2.76 11.34 2.37
C ASP A 13 -1.57 11.85 1.52
N TYR A 14 -1.44 11.35 0.30
CA TYR A 14 -0.39 11.74 -0.64
C TYR A 14 -0.96 12.68 -1.70
N CYS A 15 -0.29 13.81 -1.96
CA CYS A 15 -0.66 14.69 -3.07
C CYS A 15 0.02 14.22 -4.35
N VAL A 16 -0.77 13.77 -5.32
CA VAL A 16 -0.27 13.28 -6.61
C VAL A 16 -0.97 13.99 -7.77
N PRO A 17 -0.26 14.32 -8.87
CA PRO A 17 -0.91 14.88 -10.05
C PRO A 17 -1.97 13.91 -10.57
N PRO A 18 -3.18 14.40 -10.92
CA PRO A 18 -4.23 13.55 -11.44
C PRO A 18 -3.79 12.90 -12.76
N LYS A 19 -3.98 11.59 -12.88
CA LYS A 19 -3.77 10.83 -14.12
C LYS A 19 -5.10 10.45 -14.75
N ARG A 20 -5.13 10.35 -16.07
CA ARG A 20 -6.31 9.84 -16.78
C ARG A 20 -6.48 8.35 -16.47
N ARG A 21 -7.74 7.91 -16.44
CA ARG A 21 -8.08 6.48 -16.26
C ARG A 21 -7.31 5.57 -17.23
N THR A 22 -7.21 5.95 -18.49
CA THR A 22 -6.49 5.18 -19.52
C THR A 22 -4.99 5.04 -19.21
N GLU A 23 -4.37 6.07 -18.62
CA GLU A 23 -2.96 6.02 -18.23
C GLU A 23 -2.76 5.06 -17.05
N ILE A 24 -3.69 5.05 -16.10
CA ILE A 24 -3.70 4.10 -14.99
C ILE A 24 -3.88 2.66 -15.51
N GLU A 25 -4.79 2.44 -16.45
CA GLU A 25 -5.03 1.11 -17.04
C GLU A 25 -3.81 0.59 -17.82
N ILE A 26 -3.15 1.45 -18.61
CA ILE A 26 -1.91 1.09 -19.32
C ILE A 26 -0.80 0.72 -18.33
N LEU A 27 -0.62 1.52 -17.28
CA LEU A 27 0.41 1.27 -16.28
C LEU A 27 0.12 0.01 -15.46
N ALA A 28 -1.14 -0.22 -15.09
CA ALA A 28 -1.57 -1.45 -14.43
C ALA A 28 -1.34 -2.69 -15.32
N ALA A 29 -1.57 -2.59 -16.64
CA ALA A 29 -1.28 -3.66 -17.58
C ALA A 29 0.22 -3.96 -17.70
N ALA A 30 1.06 -2.92 -17.76
CA ALA A 30 2.52 -3.07 -17.77
C ALA A 30 3.05 -3.73 -16.47
N TRP A 31 2.50 -3.35 -15.31
CA TRP A 31 2.85 -3.99 -14.03
C TRP A 31 2.39 -5.44 -13.96
N ARG A 32 1.20 -5.75 -14.49
CA ARG A 32 0.74 -7.15 -14.61
C ARG A 32 1.70 -7.98 -15.46
N GLU A 33 2.16 -7.46 -16.59
CA GLU A 33 3.14 -8.14 -17.43
C GLU A 33 4.47 -8.36 -16.68
N ALA A 34 5.01 -7.33 -16.04
CA ALA A 34 6.26 -7.41 -15.26
C ALA A 34 6.18 -8.45 -14.12
N LEU A 35 5.01 -8.55 -13.48
CA LEU A 35 4.73 -9.51 -12.41
C LEU A 35 4.24 -10.87 -12.93
N ARG A 36 4.19 -11.08 -14.25
CA ARG A 36 3.71 -12.31 -14.90
C ARG A 36 2.27 -12.69 -14.51
N ILE A 37 1.43 -11.69 -14.24
CA ILE A 37 0.00 -11.85 -13.92
C ILE A 37 -0.81 -11.74 -15.22
N PRO A 38 -1.55 -12.79 -15.64
CA PRO A 38 -2.42 -12.71 -16.81
C PRO A 38 -3.48 -11.62 -16.66
N THR A 39 -3.82 -10.92 -17.75
CA THR A 39 -4.90 -9.92 -17.75
C THR A 39 -6.28 -10.53 -17.45
N THR A 40 -6.45 -11.83 -17.72
CA THR A 40 -7.66 -12.60 -17.37
C THR A 40 -7.74 -12.98 -15.88
N CYS A 41 -6.64 -12.85 -15.13
CA CYS A 41 -6.63 -13.09 -13.69
C CYS A 41 -7.36 -11.95 -12.97
N GLN A 42 -8.59 -12.23 -12.51
CA GLN A 42 -9.41 -11.25 -11.80
C GLN A 42 -8.93 -10.98 -10.37
N ALA A 43 -8.37 -12.00 -9.70
CA ALA A 43 -7.92 -11.93 -8.31
C ALA A 43 -6.54 -12.59 -8.17
N PRO A 44 -5.45 -11.84 -8.37
CA PRO A 44 -4.10 -12.34 -8.15
C PRO A 44 -3.85 -12.67 -6.67
N ASP A 45 -2.92 -13.60 -6.42
CA ASP A 45 -2.36 -13.82 -5.09
C ASP A 45 -1.46 -12.63 -4.72
N MET A 46 -2.03 -11.66 -4.01
CA MET A 46 -1.33 -10.44 -3.65
C MET A 46 -0.23 -10.68 -2.60
N ILE A 47 -0.39 -11.66 -1.72
CA ILE A 47 0.67 -11.99 -0.75
C ILE A 47 1.84 -12.64 -1.47
N GLY A 48 1.57 -13.59 -2.37
CA GLY A 48 2.60 -14.18 -3.22
C GLY A 48 3.37 -13.14 -4.04
N VAL A 49 2.68 -12.14 -4.60
CA VAL A 49 3.30 -11.01 -5.30
C VAL A 49 4.22 -10.21 -4.38
N LEU A 50 3.72 -9.77 -3.21
CA LEU A 50 4.48 -8.95 -2.27
C LEU A 50 5.67 -9.70 -1.67
N GLU A 51 5.54 -10.97 -1.33
CA GLU A 51 6.61 -11.75 -0.69
C GLU A 51 7.68 -12.25 -1.68
N ASN A 52 7.30 -12.55 -2.92
CA ASN A 52 8.20 -13.27 -3.84
C ASN A 52 8.62 -12.45 -5.06
N GLU A 53 7.73 -11.66 -5.65
CA GLU A 53 8.02 -10.93 -6.88
C GLU A 53 8.58 -9.53 -6.59
N MET A 54 8.05 -8.84 -5.58
CA MET A 54 8.49 -7.48 -5.25
C MET A 54 9.95 -7.40 -4.77
N PRO A 55 10.46 -8.27 -3.88
CA PRO A 55 11.87 -8.28 -3.51
C PRO A 55 12.81 -8.54 -4.69
N ARG A 56 12.35 -9.28 -5.72
CA ARG A 56 13.13 -9.53 -6.94
C ARG A 56 13.23 -8.30 -7.83
N LEU A 57 12.16 -7.50 -7.90
CA LEU A 57 12.11 -6.29 -8.71
C LEU A 57 12.74 -5.08 -7.99
N PHE A 58 12.67 -5.06 -6.67
CA PHE A 58 13.15 -4.01 -5.79
C PHE A 58 13.98 -4.63 -4.67
N GLY A 59 15.31 -4.63 -4.80
CA GLY A 59 16.19 -5.39 -3.90
C GLY A 59 16.04 -5.07 -2.41
N ASP A 60 15.67 -3.82 -2.09
CA ASP A 60 15.49 -3.35 -0.70
C ASP A 60 14.01 -3.34 -0.26
N PHE A 61 13.11 -3.97 -1.05
CA PHE A 61 11.70 -4.02 -0.72
C PHE A 61 11.42 -4.90 0.51
N ALA A 62 10.57 -4.40 1.40
CA ALA A 62 10.07 -5.16 2.53
C ALA A 62 8.54 -5.25 2.52
N LEU A 63 8.02 -6.43 2.86
CA LEU A 63 6.66 -6.59 3.37
C LEU A 63 6.76 -6.70 4.90
N VAL A 64 6.07 -5.82 5.62
CA VAL A 64 6.00 -5.85 7.08
C VAL A 64 4.57 -6.12 7.52
N VAL A 65 4.42 -7.08 8.43
CA VAL A 65 3.13 -7.36 9.07
C VAL A 65 3.22 -6.90 10.51
N LYS A 66 2.30 -6.03 10.94
CA LYS A 66 2.21 -5.53 12.32
C LYS A 66 0.93 -6.03 12.97
N ASP A 67 0.95 -6.20 14.28
CA ASP A 67 -0.29 -6.49 15.02
C ASP A 67 -1.28 -5.33 14.84
N ASP A 68 -2.58 -5.64 14.82
CA ASP A 68 -3.61 -4.63 14.55
C ASP A 68 -3.57 -3.42 15.51
N TYR A 69 -3.19 -3.64 16.77
CA TYR A 69 -3.07 -2.56 17.76
C TYR A 69 -1.91 -1.60 17.47
N GLN A 70 -0.93 -2.00 16.66
CA GLN A 70 0.22 -1.18 16.25
C GLN A 70 -0.07 -0.36 14.99
N MET A 71 -1.23 -0.57 14.37
CA MET A 71 -1.59 0.04 13.10
C MET A 71 -2.45 1.29 13.24
N ASP A 72 -2.82 1.68 14.48
CA ASP A 72 -3.66 2.86 14.76
C ASP A 72 -4.95 2.91 13.90
N GLY A 73 -5.53 1.73 13.63
CA GLY A 73 -6.75 1.56 12.83
C GLY A 73 -6.53 1.50 11.31
N ALA A 74 -5.30 1.61 10.82
CA ALA A 74 -4.98 1.42 9.41
C ALA A 74 -4.99 -0.06 9.01
N GLU A 75 -5.52 -0.35 7.81
CA GLU A 75 -5.48 -1.69 7.23
C GLU A 75 -4.14 -1.99 6.55
N GLY A 76 -3.48 -0.94 6.06
CA GLY A 76 -2.17 -0.97 5.43
C GLY A 76 -1.66 0.44 5.15
N TYR A 77 -0.37 0.56 4.85
CA TYR A 77 0.25 1.78 4.33
C TYR A 77 1.56 1.46 3.59
N THR A 78 2.04 2.42 2.81
CA THR A 78 3.25 2.31 2.01
C THR A 78 4.29 3.36 2.44
N GLU A 79 5.54 2.91 2.59
CA GLU A 79 6.74 3.74 2.74
C GLU A 79 7.60 3.62 1.47
N PHE A 80 8.30 4.69 1.09
CA PHE A 80 8.98 4.76 -0.21
C PHE A 80 10.51 4.65 -0.15
N ASP A 81 11.11 4.97 1.01
CA ASP A 81 12.56 4.98 1.20
C ASP A 81 12.91 4.54 2.65
N PRO A 82 13.24 3.25 2.87
CA PRO A 82 13.25 2.17 1.89
C PRO A 82 11.83 1.76 1.44
N PRO A 83 11.67 1.15 0.25
CA PRO A 83 10.36 0.74 -0.26
C PRO A 83 9.75 -0.35 0.63
N CYS A 84 8.61 -0.08 1.24
CA CYS A 84 7.98 -1.00 2.18
C CYS A 84 6.47 -0.94 2.07
N VAL A 85 5.82 -2.10 2.05
CA VAL A 85 4.38 -2.22 2.25
C VAL A 85 4.17 -2.79 3.65
N VAL A 86 3.38 -2.08 4.46
CA VAL A 86 2.99 -2.51 5.80
C VAL A 86 1.52 -2.89 5.81
N LEU A 87 1.19 -4.07 6.30
CA LEU A 87 -0.19 -4.54 6.48
C LEU A 87 -0.46 -4.84 7.96
N SER A 88 -1.71 -4.63 8.38
CA SER A 88 -2.16 -5.18 9.65
C SER A 88 -2.21 -6.70 9.58
N ALA A 89 -2.08 -7.38 10.73
CA ALA A 89 -2.17 -8.84 10.80
C ALA A 89 -3.49 -9.35 10.23
N THR A 90 -4.60 -8.66 10.53
CA THR A 90 -5.92 -8.98 9.96
C THR A 90 -5.95 -8.81 8.44
N SER A 91 -5.44 -7.69 7.91
CA SER A 91 -5.42 -7.47 6.46
C SER A 91 -4.53 -8.46 5.71
N TYR A 92 -3.36 -8.77 6.28
CA TYR A 92 -2.44 -9.78 5.75
C TYR A 92 -3.12 -11.15 5.71
N GLN A 93 -3.74 -11.60 6.81
CA GLN A 93 -4.46 -12.88 6.86
C GLN A 93 -5.64 -12.90 5.89
N SER A 94 -6.42 -11.83 5.81
CA SER A 94 -7.53 -11.68 4.85
C SER A 94 -7.02 -11.81 3.41
N ALA A 95 -5.90 -11.17 3.07
CA ALA A 95 -5.28 -11.28 1.75
C ALA A 95 -4.76 -12.69 1.47
N ALA A 96 -4.07 -13.32 2.43
CA ALA A 96 -3.55 -14.69 2.34
C ALA A 96 -4.66 -15.73 2.17
N ASN A 97 -5.83 -15.47 2.76
CA ASN A 97 -7.03 -16.31 2.62
C ASN A 97 -7.87 -15.98 1.38
N PHE A 98 -7.34 -15.16 0.46
CA PHE A 98 -8.04 -14.76 -0.78
C PHE A 98 -9.39 -14.06 -0.52
N GLU A 99 -9.48 -13.27 0.54
CA GLU A 99 -10.66 -12.44 0.80
C GLU A 99 -10.55 -11.11 0.06
N GLY A 100 -11.71 -10.58 -0.35
CA GLY A 100 -11.79 -9.41 -1.23
C GLY A 100 -11.13 -8.16 -0.64
N ARG A 101 -11.37 -7.86 0.64
CA ARG A 101 -10.87 -6.63 1.29
C ARG A 101 -9.37 -6.66 1.49
N GLY A 102 -8.82 -7.77 2.02
CA GLY A 102 -7.38 -7.92 2.20
C GLY A 102 -6.62 -7.83 0.87
N ARG A 103 -7.06 -8.55 -0.17
CA ARG A 103 -6.43 -8.47 -1.50
C ARG A 103 -6.48 -7.06 -2.08
N TRP A 104 -7.62 -6.39 -1.95
CA TRP A 104 -7.75 -5.02 -2.45
C TRP A 104 -6.79 -4.07 -1.72
N THR A 105 -6.69 -4.19 -0.40
CA THR A 105 -5.76 -3.39 0.43
C THR A 105 -4.31 -3.63 0.00
N ALA A 106 -3.88 -4.89 -0.10
CA ALA A 106 -2.53 -5.23 -0.54
C ALA A 106 -2.21 -4.69 -1.96
N ALA A 107 -3.17 -4.78 -2.89
CA ALA A 107 -3.03 -4.23 -4.23
C ALA A 107 -3.02 -2.70 -4.26
N HIS A 108 -3.79 -2.06 -3.37
CA HIS A 108 -3.84 -0.61 -3.22
C HIS A 108 -2.50 -0.05 -2.76
N GLU A 109 -1.91 -0.63 -1.72
CA GLU A 109 -0.59 -0.25 -1.22
C GLU A 109 0.53 -0.51 -2.25
N LEU A 110 0.50 -1.66 -2.93
CA LEU A 110 1.40 -1.88 -4.05
C LEU A 110 1.25 -0.80 -5.13
N GLY A 111 0.00 -0.41 -5.42
CA GLY A 111 -0.32 0.70 -6.31
C GLY A 111 0.35 2.00 -5.88
N HIS A 112 0.32 2.33 -4.58
CA HIS A 112 1.05 3.48 -4.06
C HIS A 112 2.54 3.38 -4.37
N LEU A 113 3.17 2.25 -4.06
CA LEU A 113 4.61 2.08 -4.27
C LEU A 113 5.02 2.27 -5.74
N VAL A 114 4.28 1.67 -6.66
CA VAL A 114 4.67 1.61 -8.07
C VAL A 114 4.23 2.81 -8.91
N LEU A 115 3.17 3.51 -8.48
CA LEU A 115 2.63 4.68 -9.18
C LEU A 115 3.21 5.99 -8.63
N HIS A 116 3.67 5.99 -7.37
CA HIS A 116 3.86 7.22 -6.60
C HIS A 116 5.25 7.36 -5.96
N LYS A 117 6.31 6.81 -6.57
CA LYS A 117 7.73 7.00 -6.18
C LYS A 117 8.21 8.46 -5.96
N SER A 118 7.38 9.46 -6.24
CA SER A 118 7.68 10.88 -6.03
C SER A 118 6.58 11.63 -5.27
N ALA A 119 5.67 10.91 -4.60
CA ALA A 119 4.63 11.53 -3.81
C ALA A 119 5.21 12.14 -2.53
N VAL A 120 4.91 13.42 -2.33
CA VAL A 120 5.24 14.15 -1.10
C VAL A 120 4.10 13.89 -0.10
N PRO A 121 4.38 13.50 1.15
CA PRO A 121 3.35 13.44 2.19
C PRO A 121 2.65 14.79 2.29
N LEU A 122 1.30 14.80 2.39
CA LEU A 122 0.59 16.04 2.68
C LEU A 122 0.94 16.50 4.10
N ASP A 123 1.83 17.48 4.21
CA ASP A 123 2.00 18.21 5.44
C ASP A 123 0.71 19.00 5.70
N ARG A 124 0.11 18.84 6.88
CA ARG A 124 -1.17 19.47 7.18
C ARG A 124 -1.01 20.99 7.05
N ALA A 125 -1.97 21.65 6.40
CA ALA A 125 -1.98 23.11 6.33
C ALA A 125 -1.82 23.68 7.75
N PRO A 126 -0.90 24.64 7.98
CA PRO A 126 -0.76 25.23 9.30
C PRO A 126 -2.10 25.85 9.69
N ILE A 127 -2.52 25.57 10.92
CA ILE A 127 -3.72 26.17 11.52
C ILE A 127 -3.55 27.68 11.38
N ARG A 128 -4.38 28.32 10.55
CA ARG A 128 -4.44 29.77 10.48
C ARG A 128 -5.08 30.26 11.78
N TYR A 129 -4.27 30.89 12.64
CA TYR A 129 -4.73 31.64 13.80
C TYR A 129 -5.53 32.88 13.37
#